data_AF-A0A183F7T0-F1
#
_entry.id   AF-A0A183F7T0-F1
#
_cell.length_a   1.000
_cell.length_b   1.000
_cell.length_c   1.000
_cell.angle_alpha   90.00
_cell.angle_beta   90.00
_cell.angle_gamma   90.00
#
_symmetry.space_group_name_H-M   'P 1'
#
loop_
_entity.id
_entity.type
_entity.pdbx_description
1 polymer ?
#
loop_
_entity_poly.entity_id
_entity_poly.type
_entity_poly.pdbx_seq_one_letter_code
_entity_poly.pdbx_strand_id
1 'polypeptide(L)'
;MAKLVIRFMSTNCCRLLSAKRKSVSAAGVDDSEHDAGWIEGVAILISVIVVVLVTALNDYTKERQFRGLQAKIETEHKFAVIRGGQSIQVVVNELVVGDVAQIKYGDLLPADGVLIQSNDLKIDESSLTGESDLIRKAPEHDPVILSGTHVMEGSAKMLVTAVGVNSQTGIIMTLLGAAKTVAEEERKAAKREGECCAHLLAASRLVSCLMAC
;
A
#
# COMPACT_ATOMS: atom_id res chain seq x y z
N MET A 1 3.31 5.24 -6.84
CA MET A 1 2.80 6.32 -7.70
C MET A 1 3.88 6.99 -8.56
N ALA A 2 5.16 6.69 -8.35
CA ALA A 2 6.26 6.95 -9.30
C ALA A 2 5.94 6.68 -10.78
N LYS A 3 5.10 5.67 -11.05
CA LYS A 3 4.67 5.28 -12.41
C LYS A 3 3.73 6.26 -13.11
N LEU A 4 3.04 7.13 -12.36
CA LEU A 4 2.25 8.23 -12.93
C LEU A 4 3.16 9.41 -13.29
N VAL A 5 4.21 9.65 -12.51
CA VAL A 5 5.16 10.75 -12.73
C VAL A 5 6.11 10.44 -13.91
N ILE A 6 6.57 9.20 -14.05
CA ILE A 6 7.32 8.74 -15.23
C ILE A 6 6.44 8.80 -16.50
N ARG A 7 5.14 8.46 -16.41
CA ARG A 7 4.19 8.65 -17.53
C ARG A 7 3.96 10.13 -17.85
N PHE A 8 3.85 10.99 -16.84
CA PHE A 8 3.69 12.44 -17.02
C PHE A 8 4.95 13.05 -17.66
N MET A 9 6.14 12.58 -17.29
CA MET A 9 7.41 12.94 -17.95
C MET A 9 7.43 12.44 -19.39
N SER A 10 7.02 11.21 -19.69
CA SER A 10 7.02 10.71 -21.08
C SER A 10 6.01 11.47 -21.97
N THR A 11 4.82 11.81 -21.47
CA THR A 11 3.81 12.55 -22.25
C THR A 11 4.13 14.04 -22.39
N ASN A 12 4.64 14.69 -21.33
CA ASN A 12 4.96 16.13 -21.40
C ASN A 12 6.35 16.40 -21.97
N CYS A 13 7.35 15.52 -21.78
CA CYS A 13 8.65 15.64 -22.43
C CYS A 13 8.55 15.37 -23.94
N CYS A 14 7.72 14.41 -24.38
CA CYS A 14 7.40 14.25 -25.81
C CYS A 14 6.69 15.49 -26.40
N ARG A 15 5.75 16.12 -25.67
CA ARG A 15 5.12 17.40 -26.10
C ARG A 15 6.11 18.55 -26.13
N LEU A 16 7.03 18.64 -25.16
CA LEU A 16 8.05 19.68 -25.11
C LEU A 16 9.08 19.51 -26.25
N LEU A 17 9.52 18.28 -26.53
CA LEU A 17 10.43 17.96 -27.65
C LEU A 17 9.77 18.21 -29.01
N SER A 18 8.48 17.91 -29.18
CA SER A 18 7.75 18.21 -30.43
C SER A 18 7.44 19.70 -30.59
N ALA A 19 7.26 20.46 -29.50
CA ALA A 19 7.16 21.92 -29.52
C ALA A 19 8.52 22.59 -29.84
N LYS A 20 9.63 22.08 -29.27
CA LYS A 20 10.98 22.60 -29.55
C LYS A 20 11.42 22.29 -30.99
N ARG A 21 11.07 21.12 -31.54
CA ARG A 21 11.26 20.81 -32.98
C ARG A 21 10.59 21.83 -33.90
N LYS A 22 9.42 22.36 -33.53
CA LYS A 22 8.73 23.43 -34.28
C LYS A 22 9.45 24.79 -34.20
N SER A 23 10.16 25.05 -33.10
CA SER A 23 10.89 26.31 -32.91
C SER A 23 12.30 26.27 -33.50
N VAL A 24 12.96 25.10 -33.48
CA VAL A 24 14.31 24.90 -34.05
C VAL A 24 14.28 24.93 -35.58
N SER A 25 13.23 24.43 -36.24
CA SER A 25 13.10 24.61 -37.70
C SER A 25 12.80 26.05 -38.15
N ALA A 26 12.55 26.98 -37.22
CA ALA A 26 12.32 28.39 -37.52
C ALA A 26 13.54 29.29 -37.21
N ALA A 27 14.56 28.76 -36.52
CA ALA A 27 15.82 29.45 -36.30
C ALA A 27 16.82 28.96 -37.35
N GLY A 28 17.11 29.83 -38.33
CA GLY A 28 18.13 29.59 -39.33
C GLY A 28 19.47 29.26 -38.67
N VAL A 29 20.14 28.28 -39.27
CA VAL A 29 21.55 27.96 -39.02
C VAL A 29 22.36 29.15 -39.53
N ASP A 30 23.04 29.85 -38.63
CA ASP A 30 24.13 30.77 -38.98
C ASP A 30 25.46 30.15 -38.53
N ASP A 31 26.34 29.96 -39.50
CA ASP A 31 27.62 29.24 -39.47
C ASP A 31 28.75 30.00 -38.72
N SER A 32 28.62 30.18 -37.40
CA SER A 32 29.75 30.62 -36.59
C SER A 32 29.71 30.08 -35.16
N GLU A 33 30.82 29.43 -34.77
CA GLU A 33 31.17 28.89 -33.45
C GLU A 33 30.77 27.43 -33.15
N HIS A 34 31.56 26.50 -33.69
CA HIS A 34 31.64 25.09 -33.26
C HIS A 34 31.96 24.92 -31.75
N ASP A 35 32.30 26.00 -31.04
CA ASP A 35 32.56 26.01 -29.59
C ASP A 35 31.31 26.22 -28.73
N ALA A 36 30.14 26.54 -29.31
CA ALA A 36 28.90 26.79 -28.56
C ALA A 36 27.95 25.57 -28.51
N GLY A 37 28.09 24.59 -29.42
CA GLY A 37 27.16 23.46 -29.54
C GLY A 37 27.15 22.50 -28.35
N TRP A 38 28.30 22.28 -27.71
CA TRP A 38 28.38 21.43 -26.51
C TRP A 38 27.66 22.07 -25.31
N ILE A 39 27.63 23.40 -25.23
CA ILE A 39 26.95 24.15 -24.17
C ILE A 39 25.44 23.96 -24.27
N GLU A 40 24.88 23.91 -25.48
CA GLU A 40 23.45 23.66 -25.68
C GLU A 40 23.05 22.24 -25.24
N GLY A 41 23.88 21.23 -25.56
CA GLY A 41 23.68 19.85 -25.10
C GLY A 41 23.77 19.70 -23.58
N VAL A 42 24.77 20.34 -22.96
CA VAL A 42 24.96 20.33 -21.50
C VAL A 42 23.81 21.02 -20.78
N ALA A 43 23.28 22.12 -21.33
CA ALA A 43 22.14 22.84 -20.74
C ALA A 43 20.87 21.96 -20.65
N ILE A 44 20.60 21.15 -21.68
CA ILE A 44 19.46 20.22 -21.69
C ILE A 44 19.67 19.08 -20.68
N LEU A 45 20.89 18.55 -20.60
CA LEU A 45 21.23 17.43 -19.70
C LEU A 45 21.10 17.85 -18.22
N ILE A 46 21.58 19.05 -17.88
CA ILE A 46 21.43 19.63 -16.52
C ILE A 46 19.95 19.84 -16.17
N SER A 47 19.15 20.37 -17.10
CA SER A 47 17.71 20.59 -16.88
C SER A 47 16.97 19.28 -16.55
N VAL A 48 17.25 18.20 -17.27
CA VAL A 48 16.63 16.89 -17.03
C VAL A 48 17.07 16.31 -15.68
N ILE A 49 18.35 16.41 -15.33
CA ILE A 49 18.87 15.92 -14.04
C ILE A 49 18.18 16.61 -12.87
N VAL A 50 18.06 17.94 -12.92
CA VAL A 50 17.43 18.72 -11.84
C VAL A 50 15.96 18.33 -11.66
N VAL A 51 15.21 18.16 -12.76
CA VAL A 51 13.80 17.74 -12.70
C VAL A 51 13.65 16.34 -12.08
N VAL A 52 14.50 15.38 -12.45
CA VAL A 52 14.46 14.02 -11.90
C VAL A 52 14.82 14.03 -10.40
N LEU A 53 15.82 14.81 -9.99
CA LEU A 53 16.23 14.94 -8.59
C LEU A 53 15.11 15.54 -7.73
N VAL A 54 14.51 16.65 -8.16
CA VAL A 54 13.39 17.29 -7.44
C VAL A 54 12.19 16.35 -7.36
N THR A 55 11.94 15.59 -8.41
CA THR A 55 10.85 14.60 -8.45
C THR A 55 11.11 13.44 -7.47
N ALA A 56 12.32 12.89 -7.46
CA ALA A 56 12.70 11.80 -6.55
C ALA A 56 12.67 12.24 -5.08
N LEU A 57 13.15 13.45 -4.77
CA LEU A 57 13.09 14.01 -3.42
C LEU A 57 11.65 14.22 -2.96
N ASN A 58 10.77 14.72 -3.83
CA ASN A 58 9.36 14.89 -3.50
C ASN A 58 8.65 13.55 -3.27
N ASP A 59 8.94 12.52 -4.06
CA ASP A 59 8.33 11.18 -3.88
C ASP A 59 8.84 10.52 -2.58
N TYR A 60 10.14 10.66 -2.28
CA TYR A 60 10.74 10.16 -1.03
C TYR A 60 10.14 10.81 0.22
N THR A 61 9.91 12.13 0.17
CA THR A 61 9.35 12.88 1.31
C THR A 61 7.90 12.47 1.58
N LYS A 62 7.10 12.24 0.52
CA LYS A 62 5.72 11.75 0.63
C LYS A 62 5.63 10.32 1.15
N GLU A 63 6.53 9.44 0.71
CA GLU A 63 6.57 8.06 1.18
C GLU A 63 6.94 7.98 2.67
N ARG A 64 7.85 8.84 3.14
CA ARG A 64 8.22 8.90 4.57
C ARG A 64 7.06 9.33 5.48
N GLN A 65 6.20 10.23 5.01
CA GLN A 65 5.02 10.70 5.75
C GLN A 65 3.93 9.64 5.84
N PHE A 66 3.74 8.82 4.80
CA PHE A 66 2.83 7.68 4.85
C PHE A 66 3.29 6.60 5.83
N ARG A 67 4.59 6.27 5.85
CA ARG A 67 5.15 5.27 6.79
C ARG A 67 4.98 5.68 8.26
N GLY A 68 5.07 6.98 8.56
CA GLY A 68 4.82 7.51 9.91
C GLY A 68 3.35 7.47 10.33
N LEU A 69 2.41 7.59 9.39
CA LEU A 69 0.97 7.47 9.66
C LEU A 69 0.54 6.01 9.79
N GLN A 70 1.07 5.09 8.96
CA GLN A 70 0.83 3.65 9.11
C GLN A 70 1.31 3.14 10.47
N ALA A 71 2.50 3.55 10.92
CA ALA A 71 3.04 3.13 12.21
C ALA A 71 2.16 3.55 13.40
N LYS A 72 1.48 4.71 13.34
CA LYS A 72 0.55 5.17 14.38
C LYS A 72 -0.78 4.42 14.35
N ILE A 73 -1.29 4.08 13.18
CA ILE A 73 -2.56 3.34 13.04
C ILE A 73 -2.40 1.90 13.57
N GLU A 74 -1.26 1.26 13.34
CA GLU A 74 -0.96 -0.07 13.90
C GLU A 74 -0.77 -0.07 15.42
N THR A 75 -0.40 1.07 16.03
CA THR A 75 -0.23 1.17 17.51
C THR A 75 -1.50 1.56 18.26
N GLU A 76 -2.54 2.07 17.59
CA GLU A 76 -3.74 2.61 18.26
C GLU A 76 -4.85 1.58 18.49
N HIS A 77 -4.82 0.43 17.82
CA HIS A 77 -5.76 -0.66 18.11
C HIS A 77 -5.38 -1.36 19.42
N LYS A 78 -5.92 -0.84 20.53
CA LYS A 78 -5.85 -1.44 21.86
C LYS A 78 -7.09 -2.29 22.08
N PHE A 79 -6.87 -3.50 22.58
CA PHE A 79 -7.93 -4.43 22.94
C PHE A 79 -7.92 -4.68 24.46
N ALA A 80 -9.10 -4.81 25.07
CA ALA A 80 -9.20 -5.07 26.50
C ALA A 80 -9.04 -6.56 26.79
N VAL A 81 -8.05 -6.92 27.61
CA VAL A 81 -7.82 -8.30 28.08
C VAL A 81 -7.79 -8.34 29.60
N ILE A 82 -8.15 -9.48 30.17
CA ILE A 82 -8.18 -9.71 31.62
C ILE A 82 -6.98 -10.57 31.99
N ARG A 83 -5.99 -9.97 32.67
CA ARG A 83 -4.82 -10.67 33.22
C ARG A 83 -4.76 -10.43 34.73
N GLY A 84 -4.62 -11.50 35.52
CA GLY A 84 -4.58 -11.39 36.98
C GLY A 84 -5.87 -10.82 37.62
N GLY A 85 -7.02 -10.98 36.95
CA GLY A 85 -8.32 -10.49 37.41
C GLY A 85 -8.59 -9.00 37.15
N GLN A 86 -7.67 -8.27 36.53
CA GLN A 86 -7.85 -6.86 36.15
C GLN A 86 -7.96 -6.71 34.64
N SER A 87 -8.86 -5.83 34.18
CA SER A 87 -8.98 -5.48 32.76
C SER A 87 -7.90 -4.47 32.37
N ILE A 88 -6.97 -4.90 31.52
CA ILE A 88 -5.87 -4.08 30.99
C ILE A 88 -6.07 -3.89 29.47
N GLN A 89 -5.71 -2.71 28.97
CA GLN A 89 -5.69 -2.46 27.52
C GLN A 89 -4.32 -2.83 26.97
N VAL A 90 -4.29 -3.79 26.05
CA VAL A 90 -3.07 -4.32 25.44
C VAL A 90 -3.14 -4.06 23.94
N VAL A 91 -1.99 -3.80 23.33
CA VAL A 91 -1.91 -3.62 21.88
C VAL A 91 -2.22 -4.96 21.20
N VAL A 92 -2.92 -4.95 20.06
CA VAL A 92 -3.28 -6.18 19.33
C VAL A 92 -2.07 -7.08 19.04
N ASN A 93 -0.88 -6.50 18.84
CA ASN A 93 0.36 -7.24 18.59
C ASN A 93 0.89 -8.03 19.81
N GLU A 94 0.47 -7.69 21.03
CA GLU A 94 0.88 -8.35 22.28
C GLU A 94 -0.17 -9.36 22.78
N LEU A 95 -1.20 -9.61 21.98
CA LEU A 95 -2.29 -10.53 22.30
C LEU A 95 -1.84 -11.98 22.04
N VAL A 96 -2.04 -12.84 23.04
CA VAL A 96 -1.52 -14.22 23.01
C VAL A 96 -2.65 -15.22 23.23
N VAL A 97 -2.43 -16.45 22.75
CA VAL A 97 -3.36 -17.57 22.99
C VAL A 97 -3.46 -17.84 24.49
N GLY A 98 -4.69 -18.03 24.98
CA GLY A 98 -4.99 -18.22 26.40
C GLY A 98 -5.33 -16.95 27.17
N ASP A 99 -5.20 -15.76 26.56
CA ASP A 99 -5.72 -14.53 27.15
C ASP A 99 -7.26 -14.55 27.19
N VAL A 100 -7.83 -13.93 28.21
CA VAL A 100 -9.28 -13.68 28.28
C VAL A 100 -9.54 -12.28 27.74
N ALA A 101 -10.12 -12.21 26.55
CA ALA A 101 -10.49 -10.97 25.87
C ALA A 101 -11.87 -10.49 26.34
N GLN A 102 -11.98 -9.20 26.67
CA GLN A 102 -13.25 -8.55 26.99
C GLN A 102 -13.75 -7.79 25.77
N ILE A 103 -14.90 -8.22 25.27
CA ILE A 103 -15.53 -7.71 24.05
C ILE A 103 -16.59 -6.66 24.40
N LYS A 104 -16.54 -5.51 23.73
CA LYS A 104 -17.54 -4.45 23.85
C LYS A 104 -18.22 -4.16 22.51
N TYR A 105 -19.33 -3.43 22.59
CA TYR A 105 -20.00 -2.88 21.42
C TYR A 105 -19.03 -2.06 20.57
N GLY A 106 -19.05 -2.29 19.26
CA GLY A 106 -18.24 -1.54 18.30
C GLY A 106 -16.80 -2.03 18.15
N ASP A 107 -16.39 -3.07 18.89
CA ASP A 107 -15.05 -3.62 18.76
C ASP A 107 -14.93 -4.47 17.48
N LEU A 108 -13.79 -4.32 16.80
CA LEU A 108 -13.33 -5.24 15.77
C LEU A 108 -12.51 -6.34 16.43
N LEU A 109 -12.88 -7.60 16.21
CA LEU A 109 -12.24 -8.72 16.89
C LEU A 109 -10.89 -9.08 16.23
N PRO A 110 -9.76 -8.94 16.94
CA PRO A 110 -8.43 -9.15 16.34
C PRO A 110 -8.02 -10.63 16.25
N ALA A 111 -8.70 -11.51 16.99
CA ALA A 111 -8.32 -12.90 17.18
C ALA A 111 -9.55 -13.81 17.26
N ASP A 112 -9.35 -15.09 16.96
CA ASP A 112 -10.39 -16.11 17.13
C ASP A 112 -10.45 -16.53 18.59
N GLY A 113 -11.64 -16.91 19.05
CA GLY A 113 -11.82 -17.31 20.43
C GLY A 113 -13.10 -18.09 20.69
N VAL A 114 -13.15 -18.65 21.89
CA VAL A 114 -14.33 -19.35 22.41
C VAL A 114 -14.95 -18.50 23.51
N LEU A 115 -16.25 -18.29 23.42
CA LEU A 115 -17.01 -17.46 24.31
C LEU A 115 -17.18 -18.14 25.68
N ILE A 116 -16.77 -17.44 26.73
CA ILE A 116 -16.89 -17.88 28.13
C ILE A 116 -18.21 -17.35 28.72
N GLN A 117 -18.53 -16.10 28.42
CA GLN A 117 -19.69 -15.39 28.95
C GLN A 117 -20.23 -14.43 27.89
N SER A 118 -21.53 -14.45 27.62
CA SER A 118 -22.22 -13.49 26.73
C SER A 118 -23.32 -12.74 27.46
N ASN A 119 -23.53 -11.49 27.06
CA ASN A 119 -24.72 -10.71 27.40
C ASN A 119 -25.28 -10.11 26.11
N ASP A 120 -26.35 -10.75 25.58
CA ASP A 120 -27.03 -10.41 24.33
C ASP A 120 -26.09 -10.05 23.17
N LEU A 121 -25.07 -10.90 22.94
CA LEU A 121 -24.04 -10.63 21.93
C LEU A 121 -24.58 -10.88 20.52
N LYS A 122 -24.51 -9.84 19.67
CA LYS A 122 -24.76 -9.92 18.23
C LYS A 122 -23.54 -9.47 17.47
N ILE A 123 -23.10 -10.31 16.54
CA ILE A 123 -21.92 -10.09 15.72
C ILE A 123 -22.33 -10.09 14.25
N ASP A 124 -21.70 -9.20 13.49
CA ASP A 124 -21.76 -9.17 12.03
C ASP A 124 -20.61 -10.02 11.46
N GLU A 125 -20.97 -11.10 10.75
CA GLU A 125 -20.04 -12.02 10.09
C GLU A 125 -19.90 -11.76 8.58
N SER A 126 -20.51 -10.68 8.07
CA SER A 126 -20.50 -10.32 6.64
C SER A 126 -19.11 -10.20 6.04
N SER A 127 -18.10 -9.84 6.85
CA SER A 127 -16.71 -9.75 6.42
C SER A 127 -16.09 -11.10 6.05
N LEU A 128 -16.61 -12.21 6.59
CA LEU A 128 -16.07 -13.55 6.41
C LEU A 128 -16.99 -14.43 5.55
N THR A 129 -18.29 -14.43 5.82
CA THR A 129 -19.27 -15.28 5.13
C THR A 129 -19.93 -14.56 3.94
N GLY A 130 -19.92 -13.23 3.94
CA GLY A 130 -20.64 -12.42 2.94
C GLY A 130 -22.14 -12.30 3.18
N GLU A 131 -22.64 -12.83 4.30
CA GLU A 131 -24.04 -12.70 4.72
C GLU A 131 -24.19 -11.51 5.67
N SER A 132 -25.11 -10.59 5.39
CA SER A 132 -25.29 -9.35 6.15
C SER A 132 -26.14 -9.49 7.42
N ASP A 133 -26.53 -10.72 7.78
CA ASP A 133 -27.42 -10.97 8.90
C ASP A 133 -26.66 -11.00 10.23
N LEU A 134 -27.23 -10.36 11.25
CA LEU A 134 -26.66 -10.35 12.59
C LEU A 134 -26.88 -11.70 13.28
N ILE A 135 -25.79 -12.37 13.64
CA ILE A 135 -25.84 -13.68 14.30
C ILE A 135 -25.73 -13.49 15.82
N ARG A 136 -26.66 -14.11 16.55
CA ARG A 136 -26.63 -14.15 18.02
C ARG A 136 -25.68 -15.24 18.47
N LYS A 137 -24.70 -14.87 19.30
CA LYS A 137 -23.74 -15.82 19.87
C LYS A 137 -24.03 -16.04 21.35
N ALA A 138 -24.08 -17.31 21.73
CA ALA A 138 -24.33 -17.74 23.09
C ALA A 138 -23.42 -18.93 23.41
N PRO A 139 -22.95 -19.08 24.66
CA PRO A 139 -22.02 -20.15 25.03
C PRO A 139 -22.59 -21.56 24.78
N GLU A 140 -23.91 -21.69 24.74
CA GLU A 140 -24.63 -22.97 24.61
C GLU A 140 -24.94 -23.36 23.16
N HIS A 141 -25.17 -22.37 22.27
CA HIS A 141 -25.61 -22.63 20.89
C HIS A 141 -24.49 -22.46 19.88
N ASP A 142 -23.66 -21.43 20.04
CA ASP A 142 -22.52 -21.15 19.18
C ASP A 142 -21.48 -20.30 19.94
N PRO A 143 -20.53 -20.96 20.61
CA PRO A 143 -19.53 -20.26 21.42
C PRO A 143 -18.36 -19.75 20.57
N VAL A 144 -18.30 -19.99 19.26
CA VAL A 144 -17.12 -19.64 18.46
C VAL A 144 -17.23 -18.21 17.95
N ILE A 145 -16.17 -17.45 18.20
CA ILE A 145 -15.96 -16.10 17.70
C ILE A 145 -14.82 -16.10 16.70
N LEU A 146 -15.05 -15.43 15.57
CA LEU A 146 -14.12 -15.35 14.46
C LEU A 146 -13.49 -13.96 14.37
N SER A 147 -12.20 -13.92 14.06
CA SER A 147 -11.41 -12.71 13.83
C SER A 147 -11.90 -11.96 12.59
N GLY A 148 -11.84 -10.63 12.62
CA GLY A 148 -12.33 -9.78 11.53
C GLY A 148 -13.85 -9.58 11.52
N THR A 149 -14.57 -10.10 12.50
CA THR A 149 -15.99 -9.82 12.71
C THR A 149 -16.19 -8.57 13.57
N HIS A 150 -17.33 -7.90 13.40
CA HIS A 150 -17.64 -6.66 14.09
C HIS A 150 -18.78 -6.85 15.10
N VAL A 151 -18.59 -6.37 16.31
CA VAL A 151 -19.60 -6.48 17.36
C VAL A 151 -20.63 -5.39 17.17
N MET A 152 -21.88 -5.80 16.93
CA MET A 152 -23.00 -4.90 16.68
C MET A 152 -23.80 -4.61 17.94
N GLU A 153 -23.96 -5.58 18.84
CA GLU A 153 -24.67 -5.39 20.11
C GLU A 153 -24.11 -6.29 21.21
N GLY A 154 -24.30 -5.87 22.46
CA GLY A 154 -23.99 -6.67 23.63
C GLY A 154 -22.55 -6.54 24.13
N SER A 155 -22.18 -7.44 25.05
CA SER A 155 -20.84 -7.56 25.59
C SER A 155 -20.54 -9.01 25.93
N ALA A 156 -19.27 -9.40 25.86
CA ALA A 156 -18.88 -10.77 26.14
C ALA A 156 -17.45 -10.89 26.65
N LYS A 157 -17.13 -12.06 27.18
CA LYS A 157 -15.76 -12.49 27.46
C LYS A 157 -15.48 -13.71 26.63
N MET A 158 -14.36 -13.71 25.92
CA MET A 158 -13.89 -14.85 25.15
C MET A 158 -12.50 -15.27 25.59
N LEU A 159 -12.20 -16.55 25.44
CA LEU A 159 -10.86 -17.11 25.54
C LEU A 159 -10.24 -17.09 24.15
N VAL A 160 -9.07 -16.46 24.01
CA VAL A 160 -8.34 -16.40 22.74
C VAL A 160 -7.77 -17.78 22.40
N THR A 161 -8.10 -18.31 21.22
CA THR A 161 -7.61 -19.60 20.73
C THR A 161 -6.56 -19.47 19.65
N ALA A 162 -6.71 -18.52 18.73
CA ALA A 162 -5.77 -18.30 17.62
C ALA A 162 -5.61 -16.82 17.28
N VAL A 163 -4.37 -16.40 17.00
CA VAL A 163 -3.99 -15.02 16.71
C VAL A 163 -3.24 -14.92 15.38
N GLY A 164 -3.38 -13.78 14.70
CA GLY A 164 -2.61 -13.46 13.50
C GLY A 164 -2.79 -14.48 12.37
N VAL A 165 -1.69 -14.99 11.82
CA VAL A 165 -1.68 -15.91 10.67
C VAL A 165 -2.36 -17.26 10.95
N ASN A 166 -2.49 -17.63 12.22
CA ASN A 166 -3.13 -18.89 12.63
C ASN A 166 -4.65 -18.75 12.82
N SER A 167 -5.19 -17.53 12.74
CA SER A 167 -6.64 -17.30 12.78
C SER A 167 -7.28 -17.63 11.43
N GLN A 168 -8.59 -17.87 11.41
CA GLN A 168 -9.33 -18.17 10.18
C GLN A 168 -9.17 -17.07 9.13
N THR A 169 -9.30 -15.81 9.56
CA THR A 169 -9.06 -14.65 8.70
C THR A 169 -7.61 -14.56 8.27
N GLY A 170 -6.65 -14.90 9.14
CA GLY A 170 -5.22 -14.97 8.80
C GLY A 170 -4.90 -16.02 7.73
N ILE A 171 -5.50 -17.20 7.83
CA ILE A 171 -5.34 -18.29 6.84
C ILE A 171 -5.93 -17.86 5.49
N ILE A 172 -7.15 -17.33 5.49
CA ILE A 172 -7.81 -16.84 4.26
C ILE A 172 -6.99 -15.72 3.62
N MET A 173 -6.50 -14.77 4.41
CA MET A 173 -5.65 -13.69 3.90
C MET A 173 -4.30 -14.21 3.38
N THR A 174 -3.73 -15.25 3.98
CA THR A 174 -2.49 -15.86 3.49
C THR A 174 -2.72 -16.58 2.16
N LEU A 175 -3.82 -17.31 2.00
CA LEU A 175 -4.19 -17.98 0.76
C LEU A 175 -4.48 -16.98 -0.36
N LEU A 176 -5.26 -15.94 -0.07
CA LEU A 176 -5.54 -14.85 -1.02
C LEU A 176 -4.30 -14.00 -1.31
N GLY A 177 -3.45 -13.81 -0.30
CA GLY A 177 -2.17 -13.10 -0.39
C GLY A 177 -1.18 -13.83 -1.29
N ALA A 178 -1.05 -15.15 -1.13
CA ALA A 178 -0.28 -16.00 -2.03
C ALA A 178 -0.79 -15.93 -3.48
N ALA A 179 -2.11 -15.89 -3.67
CA ALA A 179 -2.71 -15.67 -4.99
C ALA A 179 -2.42 -14.25 -5.54
N LYS A 180 -2.43 -13.23 -4.68
CA LYS A 180 -2.09 -11.85 -5.05
C LYS A 180 -0.62 -11.66 -5.36
N THR A 181 0.31 -12.36 -4.70
CA THR A 181 1.74 -12.26 -4.99
C THR A 181 2.05 -12.73 -6.41
N VAL A 182 1.39 -13.80 -6.89
CA VAL A 182 1.56 -14.25 -8.28
C VAL A 182 1.02 -13.22 -9.27
N ALA A 183 -0.18 -12.70 -9.01
CA ALA A 183 -0.79 -11.67 -9.87
C ALA A 183 -0.03 -10.33 -9.83
N GLU A 184 0.53 -9.95 -8.69
CA GLU A 184 1.39 -8.77 -8.54
C GLU A 184 2.76 -8.96 -9.16
N GLU A 185 3.36 -10.15 -9.09
CA GLU A 185 4.64 -10.45 -9.73
C GLU A 185 4.50 -10.46 -11.25
N GLU A 186 3.44 -11.05 -11.81
CA GLU A 186 3.15 -10.97 -13.25
C GLU A 186 2.90 -9.52 -13.69
N ARG A 187 2.15 -8.73 -12.91
CA ARG A 187 1.99 -7.29 -13.18
C ARG A 187 3.28 -6.50 -13.02
N LYS A 188 4.21 -6.88 -12.13
CA LYS A 188 5.50 -6.21 -11.93
C LYS A 188 6.49 -6.60 -13.04
N ALA A 189 6.48 -7.84 -13.51
CA ALA A 189 7.29 -8.32 -14.65
C ALA A 189 6.90 -7.61 -15.95
N ALA A 190 5.62 -7.57 -16.29
CA ALA A 190 5.13 -6.83 -17.47
C ALA A 190 5.41 -5.32 -17.39
N LYS A 191 5.52 -4.76 -16.18
CA LYS A 191 5.84 -3.34 -15.97
C LYS A 191 7.34 -3.06 -16.05
N ARG A 192 8.19 -4.00 -15.64
CA ARG A 192 9.67 -3.92 -15.77
C ARG A 192 10.10 -4.02 -17.22
N GLU A 193 9.46 -4.86 -18.04
CA GLU A 193 9.74 -4.94 -19.48
C GLU A 193 9.42 -3.61 -20.21
N GLY A 194 8.32 -2.93 -19.85
CA GLY A 194 7.98 -1.61 -20.40
C GLY A 194 8.90 -0.48 -19.95
N GLU A 195 9.36 -0.49 -18.68
CA GLU A 195 10.28 0.51 -18.14
C GLU A 195 11.70 0.36 -18.72
N CYS A 196 12.17 -0.88 -18.95
CA CYS A 196 13.46 -1.14 -19.58
C CYS A 196 13.47 -0.72 -21.06
N CYS A 197 12.39 -1.01 -21.80
CA CYS A 197 12.27 -0.64 -23.21
C CYS A 197 12.17 0.89 -23.39
N ALA A 198 11.48 1.60 -22.49
CA ALA A 198 11.40 3.06 -22.51
C ALA A 198 12.73 3.75 -22.18
N HIS A 199 13.50 3.22 -21.23
CA HIS A 199 14.82 3.76 -20.89
C HIS A 199 15.84 3.53 -22.02
N LEU A 200 15.79 2.36 -22.68
CA LEU A 200 16.67 2.02 -23.81
C LEU A 200 16.32 2.83 -25.07
N LEU A 201 15.03 3.08 -25.34
CA LEU A 201 14.56 3.94 -26.44
C LEU A 201 14.87 5.43 -26.20
N ALA A 202 14.79 5.90 -24.95
CA ALA A 202 15.17 7.26 -24.61
C ALA A 202 16.69 7.47 -24.75
N ALA A 203 17.49 6.52 -24.29
CA ALA A 203 18.95 6.54 -24.45
C ALA A 203 19.37 6.43 -25.92
N SER A 204 18.78 5.52 -26.71
CA SER A 204 19.14 5.40 -28.14
C SER A 204 18.69 6.60 -28.96
N ARG A 205 17.55 7.23 -28.65
CA ARG A 205 17.13 8.48 -29.29
C ARG A 205 17.99 9.66 -28.89
N LEU A 206 18.46 9.73 -27.65
CA LEU A 206 19.41 10.76 -27.21
C LEU A 206 20.76 10.60 -27.93
N VAL A 207 21.30 9.39 -28.00
CA VAL A 207 22.55 9.10 -28.73
C VAL A 207 22.39 9.35 -30.23
N SER A 208 21.25 8.99 -30.82
CA SER A 208 20.97 9.25 -32.25
C SER A 208 20.78 10.73 -32.54
N CYS A 209 20.24 11.52 -31.60
CA CYS A 209 20.18 12.98 -31.73
C CYS A 209 21.56 13.61 -31.54
N LEU A 210 22.39 13.08 -30.63
CA LEU A 210 23.75 13.57 -30.39
C LEU A 210 24.72 13.26 -31.53
N MET A 211 24.50 12.16 -32.25
CA MET A 211 25.30 11.73 -33.41
C MET A 211 24.79 12.28 -34.75
N ALA A 212 23.63 12.95 -34.76
CA ALA A 212 23.04 13.57 -35.94
C ALA A 212 23.17 15.12 -35.96
N CYS A 213 23.75 15.70 -34.91
CA CYS A 213 24.41 17.01 -34.94
C CYS A 213 25.91 16.77 -35.19
#